data_AF-A0A958RDC2-F1
#
_entry.id   AF-A0A958RDC2-F1
#
_cell.length_a   1.000
_cell.length_b   1.000
_cell.length_c   1.000
_cell.angle_alpha   90.00
_cell.angle_beta   90.00
_cell.angle_gamma   90.00
#
_symmetry.space_group_name_H-M   'P 1'
#
loop_
_entity.id
_entity.type
_entity.pdbx_description
1 polymer ?
#
loop_
_entity_poly.entity_id
_entity_poly.type
_entity_poly.pdbx_seq_one_letter_code
_entity_poly.pdbx_strand_id
1 'polypeptide(L)'
;KYTAREGGSRLKSDANETLKDRLSDIKQELSQNGLHVAINLKHDMPNEWHVLKTNGEVSLTLDAFRLPYMAQSLDTALENVLFLAKVTGNPATFTVKIDGADLDLSKIDDWGLCSNGTSDPELGVPFTVSVTPAEELDKLEALLMVVKYSF
;
A
#
# COMPACT_ATOMS: atom_id res chain seq x y z
N LYS A 1 -5.88 -20.06 -38.66
CA LYS A 1 -5.31 -20.41 -37.34
C LYS A 1 -5.07 -19.11 -36.57
N TYR A 2 -5.95 -18.78 -35.63
CA TYR A 2 -5.72 -17.77 -34.57
C TYR A 2 -4.93 -18.43 -33.42
N THR A 3 -4.08 -17.68 -32.70
CA THR A 3 -4.00 -17.69 -31.21
C THR A 3 -2.93 -16.72 -30.66
N ALA A 4 -3.40 -15.60 -30.09
CA ALA A 4 -3.09 -15.15 -28.72
C ALA A 4 -1.62 -14.96 -28.27
N ARG A 5 -0.85 -14.04 -28.88
CA ARG A 5 0.43 -13.59 -28.29
C ARG A 5 0.68 -12.08 -28.22
N GLU A 6 0.05 -11.25 -29.03
CA GLU A 6 0.38 -9.81 -29.06
C GLU A 6 -0.49 -8.90 -28.17
N GLY A 7 -1.71 -9.32 -27.81
CA GLY A 7 -2.63 -8.46 -27.04
C GLY A 7 -2.21 -8.18 -25.58
N GLY A 8 -1.43 -9.09 -24.97
CA GLY A 8 -1.01 -8.96 -23.57
C GLY A 8 0.18 -8.04 -23.33
N SER A 9 1.00 -7.78 -24.35
CA SER A 9 2.22 -6.96 -24.19
C SER A 9 1.90 -5.49 -24.03
N ARG A 10 0.85 -4.98 -24.71
CA ARG A 10 0.42 -3.58 -24.62
C ARG A 10 -0.27 -3.31 -23.28
N LEU A 11 -1.20 -4.16 -22.86
CA LEU A 11 -1.84 -4.08 -21.54
C LEU A 11 -0.84 -4.12 -20.37
N LYS A 12 0.22 -4.93 -20.48
CA LYS A 12 1.26 -5.00 -19.45
C LYS A 12 2.17 -3.77 -19.45
N SER A 13 2.41 -3.18 -20.63
CA SER A 13 3.16 -1.92 -20.77
C SER A 13 2.37 -0.75 -20.20
N ASP A 14 1.10 -0.62 -20.60
CA ASP A 14 0.22 0.48 -20.18
C ASP A 14 -0.07 0.43 -18.67
N ALA A 15 -0.23 -0.77 -18.09
CA ALA A 15 -0.35 -0.94 -16.64
C ALA A 15 0.94 -0.53 -15.90
N ASN A 16 2.11 -0.85 -16.46
CA ASN A 16 3.39 -0.45 -15.88
C ASN A 16 3.64 1.05 -15.98
N GLU A 17 3.26 1.69 -17.10
CA GLU A 17 3.36 3.14 -17.27
C GLU A 17 2.45 3.87 -16.30
N THR A 18 1.18 3.46 -16.19
CA THR A 18 0.22 4.09 -15.27
C THR A 18 0.66 3.95 -13.80
N LEU A 19 1.23 2.80 -13.42
CA LEU A 19 1.78 2.60 -12.08
C LEU A 19 3.02 3.46 -11.84
N LYS A 20 3.86 3.62 -12.85
CA LYS A 20 5.08 4.43 -12.77
C LYS A 20 4.78 5.93 -12.69
N ASP A 21 3.76 6.39 -13.41
CA ASP A 21 3.32 7.78 -13.35
C ASP A 21 2.71 8.07 -11.98
N ARG A 22 1.84 7.18 -11.47
CA ARG A 22 1.33 7.27 -10.08
C ARG A 22 2.44 7.21 -9.04
N LEU A 23 3.45 6.37 -9.21
CA LEU A 23 4.62 6.31 -8.33
C LEU A 23 5.48 7.57 -8.42
N SER A 24 5.56 8.19 -9.60
CA SER A 24 6.28 9.46 -9.80
C SER A 24 5.53 10.61 -9.17
N ASP A 25 4.20 10.62 -9.24
CA ASP A 25 3.35 11.60 -8.59
C ASP A 25 3.42 11.45 -7.06
N ILE A 26 3.41 10.22 -6.55
CA ILE A 26 3.72 9.90 -5.14
C ILE A 26 5.11 10.42 -4.74
N LYS A 27 6.14 10.20 -5.56
CA LYS A 27 7.49 10.73 -5.28
C LYS A 27 7.53 12.26 -5.26
N GLN A 28 6.79 12.92 -6.15
CA GLN A 28 6.80 14.36 -6.31
C GLN A 28 6.01 15.07 -5.20
N GLU A 29 4.88 14.50 -4.76
CA GLU A 29 4.17 14.96 -3.58
C GLU A 29 4.94 14.71 -2.29
N LEU A 30 5.65 13.58 -2.19
CA LEU A 30 6.37 13.24 -0.97
C LEU A 30 7.59 14.13 -0.75
N SER A 31 8.23 14.75 -1.76
CA SER A 31 9.40 15.66 -1.60
C SER A 31 10.46 15.16 -0.59
N GLN A 32 10.60 13.85 -0.45
CA GLN A 32 11.45 13.22 0.56
C GLN A 32 12.47 12.34 -0.17
N ASN A 33 13.76 12.66 -0.03
CA ASN A 33 14.84 11.82 -0.50
C ASN A 33 14.86 10.53 0.33
N GLY A 34 14.80 9.35 -0.30
CA GLY A 34 14.83 8.06 0.39
C GLY A 34 14.38 6.90 -0.49
N LEU A 35 14.64 5.67 -0.04
CA LEU A 35 14.11 4.47 -0.69
C LEU A 35 12.64 4.30 -0.30
N HIS A 36 11.77 4.32 -1.30
CA HIS A 36 10.33 4.12 -1.12
C HIS A 36 9.91 2.84 -1.85
N VAL A 37 9.18 1.97 -1.15
CA VAL A 37 8.62 0.74 -1.70
C VAL A 37 7.10 0.79 -1.55
N ALA A 38 6.38 0.72 -2.67
CA ALA A 38 4.93 0.58 -2.65
C ALA A 38 4.56 -0.91 -2.63
N ILE A 39 3.71 -1.30 -1.69
CA ILE A 39 3.19 -2.64 -1.50
C ILE A 39 1.67 -2.55 -1.63
N ASN A 40 1.10 -3.20 -2.63
CA ASN A 40 -0.34 -3.30 -2.79
C ASN A 40 -0.82 -4.61 -2.17
N LEU A 41 -1.61 -4.55 -1.09
CA LEU A 41 -2.03 -5.74 -0.37
C LEU A 41 -2.79 -6.72 -1.28
N LYS A 42 -3.63 -6.21 -2.19
CA LYS A 42 -4.43 -7.04 -3.10
C LYS A 42 -3.59 -7.79 -4.15
N HIS A 43 -2.48 -7.21 -4.58
CA HIS A 43 -1.63 -7.76 -5.63
C HIS A 43 -0.40 -8.50 -5.11
N ASP A 44 0.28 -7.92 -4.13
CA ASP A 44 1.53 -8.43 -3.58
C ASP A 44 1.31 -9.41 -2.42
N MET A 45 0.16 -9.31 -1.73
CA MET A 45 -0.17 -10.09 -0.53
C MET A 45 -1.63 -10.61 -0.57
N PRO A 46 -2.02 -11.37 -1.61
CA PRO A 46 -3.43 -11.72 -1.84
C PRO A 46 -4.04 -12.56 -0.72
N ASN A 47 -3.23 -13.33 0.02
CA ASN A 47 -3.70 -14.12 1.16
C ASN A 47 -4.07 -13.19 2.32
N GLU A 48 -3.20 -12.25 2.64
CA GLU A 48 -3.38 -11.25 3.69
C GLU A 48 -4.55 -10.33 3.36
N TRP A 49 -4.70 -9.95 2.08
CA TRP A 49 -5.89 -9.25 1.61
C TRP A 49 -7.17 -10.07 1.84
N HIS A 50 -7.15 -11.37 1.55
CA HIS A 50 -8.30 -12.24 1.79
C HIS A 50 -8.64 -12.37 3.27
N VAL A 51 -7.63 -12.49 4.14
CA VAL A 51 -7.80 -12.52 5.60
C VAL A 51 -8.37 -11.19 6.10
N LEU A 52 -7.83 -10.06 5.65
CA LEU A 52 -8.36 -8.73 5.98
C LEU A 52 -9.83 -8.60 5.57
N LYS A 53 -10.19 -9.02 4.35
CA LYS A 53 -11.56 -8.96 3.84
C LYS A 53 -12.54 -9.91 4.52
N THR A 54 -12.06 -10.99 5.14
CA THR A 54 -12.92 -12.00 5.78
C THR A 54 -13.07 -11.75 7.27
N ASN A 55 -11.97 -11.42 7.95
CA ASN A 55 -11.91 -11.27 9.40
C ASN A 55 -11.95 -9.80 9.85
N GLY A 56 -11.73 -8.85 8.94
CA GLY A 56 -11.64 -7.42 9.25
C GLY A 56 -10.28 -6.99 9.82
N GLU A 57 -9.38 -7.94 10.06
CA GLU A 57 -8.03 -7.73 10.58
C GLU A 57 -7.00 -8.65 9.89
N VAL A 58 -5.75 -8.20 9.82
CA VAL A 58 -4.63 -8.98 9.30
C VAL A 58 -3.33 -8.58 9.99
N SER A 59 -2.49 -9.57 10.29
CA SER A 59 -1.12 -9.33 10.76
C SER A 59 -0.17 -9.25 9.56
N LEU A 60 0.60 -8.17 9.48
CA LEU A 60 1.56 -7.88 8.43
C LEU A 60 2.96 -7.72 9.02
N THR A 61 3.97 -8.19 8.31
CA THR A 61 5.37 -7.97 8.65
C THR A 61 6.07 -7.32 7.45
N LEU A 62 6.73 -6.19 7.69
CA LEU A 62 7.58 -5.53 6.70
C LEU A 62 9.02 -6.02 6.90
N ASP A 63 9.40 -7.06 6.16
CA ASP A 63 10.75 -7.64 6.22
C ASP A 63 11.74 -6.94 5.29
N ALA A 64 13.01 -6.87 5.72
CA ALA A 64 14.13 -6.39 4.91
C ALA A 64 14.28 -7.16 3.58
N PHE A 65 13.77 -8.39 3.47
CA PHE A 65 13.78 -9.17 2.22
C PHE A 65 13.02 -8.52 1.07
N ARG A 66 12.10 -7.59 1.37
CA ARG A 66 11.38 -6.81 0.34
C ARG A 66 12.22 -5.67 -0.24
N LEU A 67 13.36 -5.36 0.37
CA LEU A 67 14.31 -4.39 -0.16
C LEU A 67 15.05 -4.99 -1.36
N PRO A 68 15.42 -4.15 -2.36
CA PRO A 68 16.35 -4.56 -3.39
C PRO A 68 17.60 -5.17 -2.77
N TYR A 69 18.16 -6.22 -3.39
CA TYR A 69 19.30 -6.97 -2.86
C TYR A 69 20.47 -6.07 -2.40
N MET A 70 20.71 -4.96 -3.10
CA MET A 70 21.77 -4.00 -2.77
C MET A 70 21.52 -3.21 -1.49
N ALA A 71 20.25 -3.06 -1.07
CA ALA A 71 19.85 -2.36 0.14
C ALA A 71 19.69 -3.30 1.35
N GLN A 72 19.64 -4.62 1.14
CA GLN A 72 19.49 -5.60 2.22
C GLN A 72 20.70 -5.66 3.17
N SER A 73 21.89 -5.27 2.68
CA SER A 73 23.11 -5.23 3.49
C SER A 73 23.34 -3.90 4.21
N LEU A 74 22.46 -2.92 4.01
CA LEU A 74 22.52 -1.64 4.71
C LEU A 74 21.74 -1.75 6.02
N ASP A 75 22.16 -1.00 7.04
CA ASP A 75 21.43 -0.91 8.31
C ASP A 75 20.18 -0.05 8.09
N THR A 76 19.14 -0.67 7.53
CA THR A 76 17.91 0.02 7.13
C THR A 76 16.90 0.03 8.25
N ALA A 77 16.28 1.19 8.49
CA ALA A 77 15.13 1.31 9.39
C ALA A 77 13.88 1.78 8.62
N LEU A 78 12.71 1.47 9.17
CA LEU A 78 11.46 2.08 8.70
C LEU A 78 11.39 3.51 9.24
N GLU A 79 11.18 4.46 8.35
CA GLU A 79 11.01 5.86 8.70
C GLU A 79 9.53 6.25 8.71
N ASN A 80 8.79 5.82 7.70
CA ASN A 80 7.36 6.13 7.59
C ASN A 80 6.65 5.09 6.72
N VAL A 81 5.40 4.79 7.05
CA VAL A 81 4.50 3.98 6.25
C VAL A 81 3.26 4.81 5.93
N LEU A 82 3.11 5.16 4.66
CA LEU A 82 1.94 5.83 4.13
C LEU A 82 0.90 4.78 3.69
N PHE A 83 -0.28 4.80 4.28
CA PHE A 83 -1.40 3.97 3.89
C PHE A 83 -2.27 4.72 2.88
N LEU A 84 -2.60 4.05 1.78
CA LEU A 84 -3.46 4.53 0.70
C LEU A 84 -4.61 3.55 0.53
N ALA A 85 -5.82 3.95 0.91
CA ALA A 85 -7.03 3.16 0.74
C ALA A 85 -7.83 3.65 -0.47
N LYS A 86 -8.26 2.71 -1.32
CA LYS A 86 -9.28 2.97 -2.33
C LYS A 86 -10.62 2.50 -1.80
N VAL A 87 -11.54 3.43 -1.57
CA VAL A 87 -12.83 3.16 -0.95
C VAL A 87 -13.95 3.57 -1.90
N THR A 88 -14.91 2.67 -2.13
CA THR A 88 -16.09 2.91 -2.96
C THR A 88 -16.87 4.11 -2.45
N GLY A 89 -17.21 5.03 -3.36
CA GLY A 89 -17.91 6.27 -3.02
C GLY A 89 -16.99 7.43 -2.61
N ASN A 90 -15.68 7.18 -2.46
CA ASN A 90 -14.64 8.18 -2.16
C ASN A 90 -15.03 9.10 -0.97
N PRO A 91 -15.18 8.53 0.24
CA PRO A 91 -15.56 9.31 1.43
C PRO A 91 -14.48 10.33 1.78
N ALA A 92 -14.87 11.39 2.49
CA ALA A 92 -13.94 12.43 2.94
C ALA A 92 -12.86 11.87 3.89
N THR A 93 -13.22 10.87 4.70
CA THR A 93 -12.34 10.20 5.65
C THR A 93 -12.60 8.69 5.66
N PHE A 94 -11.56 7.91 5.96
CA PHE A 94 -11.65 6.47 6.15
C PHE A 94 -10.67 6.04 7.24
N THR A 95 -11.15 5.36 8.29
CA THR A 95 -10.30 5.00 9.43
C THR A 95 -9.78 3.58 9.30
N VAL A 96 -8.46 3.42 9.43
CA VAL A 96 -7.77 2.12 9.54
C VAL A 96 -7.15 2.06 10.93
N LYS A 97 -7.11 0.88 11.55
CA LYS A 97 -6.44 0.68 12.82
C LYS A 97 -5.12 -0.03 12.63
N ILE A 98 -4.06 0.52 13.21
CA ILE A 98 -2.72 -0.07 13.25
C ILE A 98 -2.41 -0.42 14.70
N ASP A 99 -2.26 -1.71 15.01
CA ASP A 99 -2.10 -2.22 16.39
C ASP A 99 -3.14 -1.69 17.39
N GLY A 100 -4.37 -1.48 16.88
CA GLY A 100 -5.50 -0.95 17.65
C GLY A 100 -5.58 0.56 17.76
N ALA A 101 -4.57 1.31 17.29
CA ALA A 101 -4.61 2.77 17.20
C ALA A 101 -5.32 3.24 15.93
N ASP A 102 -6.20 4.23 16.05
CA ASP A 102 -6.95 4.79 14.91
C ASP A 102 -6.03 5.66 14.02
N LEU A 103 -6.01 5.35 12.73
CA LEU A 103 -5.34 6.10 11.68
C LEU A 103 -6.39 6.59 10.67
N ASP A 104 -6.76 7.86 10.80
CA ASP A 104 -7.73 8.49 9.91
C ASP A 104 -7.09 8.85 8.56
N LEU A 105 -7.50 8.17 7.50
CA LEU A 105 -7.09 8.46 6.13
C LEU A 105 -7.92 9.60 5.57
N SER A 106 -7.27 10.68 5.16
CA SER A 106 -7.92 11.83 4.54
C SER A 106 -7.99 11.67 3.03
N LYS A 107 -9.10 12.07 2.42
CA LYS A 107 -9.28 12.01 0.97
C LYS A 107 -8.27 12.89 0.22
N ILE A 108 -7.68 12.33 -0.83
CA ILE A 108 -6.95 13.00 -1.90
C ILE A 108 -7.88 13.07 -3.11
N ASP A 109 -8.44 14.26 -3.35
CA ASP A 109 -9.39 14.53 -4.45
C ASP A 109 -8.83 14.13 -5.82
N ASP A 110 -7.56 14.45 -6.08
CA ASP A 110 -6.94 14.23 -7.39
C ASP A 110 -6.82 12.76 -7.76
N TRP A 111 -6.73 11.86 -6.77
CA TRP A 111 -6.49 10.43 -7.00
C TRP A 111 -7.70 9.55 -6.69
N GLY A 112 -8.72 10.10 -6.01
CA GLY A 112 -9.87 9.34 -5.52
C GLY A 112 -9.46 8.26 -4.51
N LEU A 113 -8.48 8.58 -3.67
CA LEU A 113 -7.92 7.71 -2.63
C LEU A 113 -7.96 8.40 -1.28
N CYS A 114 -7.95 7.65 -0.19
CA CYS A 114 -7.74 8.17 1.15
C CYS A 114 -6.32 7.85 1.62
N SER A 115 -5.58 8.83 2.14
CA SER A 115 -4.20 8.67 2.57
C SER A 115 -3.95 9.18 3.99
N ASN A 116 -3.08 8.50 4.72
CA ASN A 116 -2.38 9.04 5.89
C ASN A 116 -1.13 8.20 6.18
N GLY A 117 -0.14 8.78 6.85
CA GLY A 117 1.10 8.11 7.20
C GLY A 117 1.26 7.94 8.70
N THR A 118 1.95 6.87 9.09
CA THR A 118 2.39 6.64 10.46
C THR A 118 3.85 6.16 10.47
N SER A 119 4.55 6.41 11.56
CA SER A 119 5.89 5.87 11.84
C SER A 119 5.86 4.75 12.88
N ASP A 120 4.68 4.24 13.25
CA ASP A 120 4.54 3.20 14.28
C ASP A 120 5.11 1.83 13.85
N PRO A 121 4.96 1.36 12.59
CA PRO A 121 5.49 0.06 12.20
C PRO A 121 7.02 0.02 12.19
N GLU A 122 7.59 -1.01 12.80
CA GLU A 122 9.04 -1.28 12.84
C GLU A 122 9.45 -2.39 11.85
N LEU A 123 10.68 -2.31 11.35
CA LEU A 123 11.19 -3.27 10.38
C LEU A 123 11.32 -4.67 11.01
N GLY A 124 10.74 -5.69 10.38
CA GLY A 124 10.78 -7.07 10.86
C GLY A 124 9.86 -7.35 12.07
N VAL A 125 9.10 -6.37 12.53
CA VAL A 125 8.13 -6.54 13.62
C VAL A 125 6.73 -6.71 13.02
N PRO A 126 5.97 -7.75 13.43
CA PRO A 126 4.59 -7.91 12.98
C PRO A 126 3.70 -6.84 13.61
N PHE A 127 2.85 -6.21 12.80
CA PHE A 127 1.81 -5.27 13.23
C PHE A 127 0.45 -5.69 12.68
N THR A 128 -0.62 -5.28 13.33
CA THR A 128 -1.99 -5.66 12.97
C THR A 128 -2.70 -4.50 12.28
N VAL A 129 -3.18 -4.73 11.07
CA VAL A 129 -4.04 -3.78 10.34
C VAL A 129 -5.48 -4.27 10.43
N SER A 130 -6.38 -3.42 10.91
CA SER A 130 -7.82 -3.73 10.93
C SER A 130 -8.65 -2.56 10.41
N VAL A 131 -9.84 -2.86 9.90
CA VAL A 131 -10.80 -1.86 9.42
C VAL A 131 -12.08 -2.00 10.25
N THR A 132 -12.46 -0.92 10.93
CA THR A 132 -13.68 -0.87 11.73
C THR A 132 -14.46 0.40 11.35
N PRO A 133 -15.79 0.36 11.16
CA PRO A 133 -16.70 -0.79 11.26
C PRO A 133 -16.62 -1.77 10.07
N ALA A 134 -17.10 -3.01 10.26
CA ALA A 134 -17.06 -4.05 9.21
C ALA A 134 -17.78 -3.68 7.91
N GLU A 135 -18.76 -2.77 7.96
CA GLU A 135 -19.46 -2.25 6.77
C GLU A 135 -18.54 -1.43 5.84
N GLU A 136 -17.49 -0.81 6.39
CA GLU A 136 -16.48 -0.08 5.62
C GLU A 136 -15.53 -1.04 4.90
N LEU A 137 -15.39 -2.27 5.40
CA LEU A 137 -14.57 -3.29 4.78
C LEU A 137 -15.09 -3.63 3.38
N ASP A 138 -16.40 -3.74 3.19
CA ASP A 138 -17.01 -4.03 1.88
C ASP A 138 -16.75 -2.93 0.85
N LYS A 139 -16.62 -1.69 1.31
CA LYS A 139 -16.31 -0.54 0.46
C LYS A 139 -14.83 -0.47 0.11
N LEU A 140 -13.94 -1.11 0.87
CA LEU A 140 -12.51 -1.14 0.59
C LEU A 140 -12.20 -2.00 -0.64
N GLU A 141 -11.79 -1.35 -1.73
CA GLU A 141 -11.44 -1.99 -3.01
C GLU A 141 -9.97 -2.42 -3.08
N ALA A 142 -9.08 -1.61 -2.47
CA ALA A 142 -7.65 -1.83 -2.41
C ALA A 142 -7.04 -1.08 -1.23
N LEU A 143 -5.97 -1.64 -0.66
CA LEU A 143 -5.11 -1.00 0.33
C LEU A 143 -3.67 -1.08 -0.16
N LEU A 144 -3.01 0.05 -0.29
CA LEU A 144 -1.59 0.14 -0.63
C LEU A 144 -0.83 0.77 0.55
N MET A 145 0.42 0.34 0.73
CA MET A 145 1.35 0.86 1.72
C MET A 145 2.57 1.36 0.98
N VAL A 146 2.91 2.64 1.12
CA VAL A 146 4.17 3.20 0.62
C VAL A 146 5.11 3.34 1.81
N VAL A 147 6.11 2.48 1.82
CA VAL A 147 7.06 2.34 2.91
C VAL A 147 8.30 3.14 2.58
N LYS A 148 8.64 4.10 3.44
CA LYS A 148 9.87 4.89 3.39
C LYS A 148 10.90 4.30 4.33
N TYR A 149 12.07 4.02 3.78
CA TYR A 149 13.23 3.51 4.52
C TYR A 149 14.28 4.60 4.70
N SER A 150 14.91 4.60 5.88
CA SER A 150 16.10 5.37 6.20
C SER A 150 17.35 4.48 6.23
N PHE A 151 18.51 5.11 6.05
CA PHE A 151 19.85 4.50 6.04
C PHE A 151 20.80 5.34 6.90
#